data_AF-A0A1H7SSC6-F1
#
_entry.id   AF-A0A1H7SSC6-F1
#
_cell.length_a   1.000
_cell.length_b   1.000
_cell.length_c   1.000
_cell.angle_alpha   90.00
_cell.angle_beta   90.00
_cell.angle_gamma   90.00
#
_symmetry.space_group_name_H-M   'P 1'
#
loop_
_entity.id
_entity.type
_entity.pdbx_description
1 polymer ?
#
loop_
_entity_poly.entity_id
_entity_poly.type
_entity_poly.pdbx_seq_one_letter_code
_entity_poly.pdbx_strand_id
1 'polypeptide(L)'
;MPPAHQEETMSKDSGLPSTRVAQPVCALTTRVWRVALLASLLPLAACKPETAPATQNAAPAASLAPATPPAQAVPAPAVLSTLKAGMSHDELQATLVADGWLPLEDRQACVASLGDAMANACRNLPELHSCDAGKSTCQIQLAKPGQPQALNLELSDTQSPGAVQLGTLVAFNAVPLPDAVAAAAPAACPATDFNAFLQAFAAASPAQRAAWSAPLLQVTRVVEDEESDESPRQVLVPQARYSGFALGYADGKFQLVDSAGTNQGPIEPVIATQGSDAMQVSFPENVEAIHYLFRKDASCWRFIGSPEQTAP
;
A
#
# COMPACT_ATOMS: atom_id res chain seq x y z
N MET A 1 -35.78 -34.46 -37.59
CA MET A 1 -35.46 -35.87 -37.94
C MET A 1 -33.96 -35.96 -38.15
N PRO A 2 -33.27 -36.85 -37.41
CA PRO A 2 -31.80 -36.89 -37.28
C PRO A 2 -31.16 -37.87 -38.29
N PRO A 3 -29.81 -37.95 -38.31
CA PRO A 3 -29.12 -39.21 -37.99
C PRO A 3 -28.12 -38.98 -36.82
N ALA A 4 -28.02 -39.77 -35.76
CA ALA A 4 -27.90 -41.23 -35.55
C ALA A 4 -26.47 -41.79 -35.73
N HIS A 5 -25.86 -42.11 -34.57
CA HIS A 5 -24.83 -43.11 -34.24
C HIS A 5 -23.37 -42.99 -34.70
N GLN A 6 -22.45 -42.93 -33.71
CA GLN A 6 -21.57 -44.03 -33.20
C GLN A 6 -20.69 -43.41 -32.08
N GLU A 7 -20.79 -43.75 -30.79
CA GLU A 7 -20.38 -44.99 -30.09
C GLU A 7 -19.06 -45.61 -30.59
N GLU A 8 -17.95 -45.17 -29.99
CA GLU A 8 -16.76 -46.02 -29.79
C GLU A 8 -16.36 -46.00 -28.31
N THR A 9 -16.51 -47.17 -27.70
CA THR A 9 -15.99 -47.56 -26.39
C THR A 9 -14.63 -48.24 -26.56
N MET A 10 -13.61 -47.79 -25.83
CA MET A 10 -12.37 -48.54 -25.57
C MET A 10 -11.77 -47.94 -24.29
N SER A 11 -12.03 -48.45 -23.09
CA SER A 11 -11.64 -49.73 -22.48
C SER A 11 -10.12 -49.89 -22.23
N LYS A 12 -9.76 -49.61 -20.98
CA LYS A 12 -8.96 -50.43 -20.04
C LYS A 12 -7.43 -50.49 -20.10
N ASP A 13 -6.91 -50.50 -18.87
CA ASP A 13 -5.67 -51.11 -18.38
C ASP A 13 -4.37 -50.32 -18.63
N SER A 14 -3.42 -50.16 -17.69
CA SER A 14 -3.16 -50.70 -16.34
C SER A 14 -2.24 -49.67 -15.65
N GLY A 15 -2.39 -49.36 -14.36
CA GLY A 15 -1.62 -50.05 -13.32
C GLY A 15 -0.20 -49.48 -13.15
N LEU A 16 0.03 -48.68 -12.10
CA LEU A 16 0.95 -48.97 -10.99
C LEU A 16 1.13 -47.74 -10.06
N PRO A 17 1.33 -47.97 -8.75
CA PRO A 17 1.38 -46.93 -7.72
C PRO A 17 2.76 -46.27 -7.64
N SER A 18 2.81 -44.93 -7.59
CA SER A 18 4.04 -44.22 -7.23
C SER A 18 4.05 -43.96 -5.72
N THR A 19 4.54 -44.94 -4.98
CA THR A 19 5.00 -44.77 -3.60
C THR A 19 6.31 -43.99 -3.66
N ARG A 20 6.30 -42.68 -3.36
CA ARG A 20 7.52 -41.97 -2.97
C ARG A 20 7.51 -41.70 -1.47
N VAL A 21 8.36 -42.52 -0.86
CA VAL A 21 8.90 -42.45 0.49
C VAL A 21 9.37 -41.04 0.82
N ALA A 22 8.92 -40.54 1.97
CA ALA A 22 9.48 -39.39 2.66
C ALA A 22 10.96 -39.65 3.01
N GLN A 23 11.84 -38.70 2.69
CA GLN A 23 13.15 -38.59 3.31
C GLN A 23 13.30 -37.20 3.95
N PRO A 24 13.60 -37.12 5.26
CA PRO A 24 14.00 -35.87 5.89
C PRO A 24 15.47 -35.61 5.57
N VAL A 25 15.76 -34.56 4.81
CA VAL A 25 17.13 -34.08 4.63
C VAL A 25 17.38 -32.97 5.65
N CYS A 26 17.90 -33.36 6.81
CA CYS A 26 18.62 -32.45 7.70
C CYS A 26 19.90 -31.99 6.99
N ALA A 27 19.94 -30.74 6.55
CA ALA A 27 21.18 -30.08 6.16
C ALA A 27 21.51 -28.98 7.18
N LEU A 28 22.18 -29.39 8.27
CA LEU A 28 23.01 -28.48 9.06
C LEU A 28 24.23 -28.11 8.22
N THR A 29 24.31 -26.86 7.76
CA THR A 29 25.59 -26.25 7.38
C THR A 29 25.94 -25.16 8.38
N THR A 30 26.65 -25.58 9.41
CA THR A 30 27.45 -24.74 10.29
C THR A 30 28.58 -24.08 9.49
N ARG A 31 28.45 -22.79 9.18
CA ARG A 31 29.62 -21.97 8.82
C ARG A 31 30.25 -21.43 10.10
N VAL A 32 31.26 -22.16 10.53
CA VAL A 32 32.24 -21.81 11.55
C VAL A 32 33.08 -20.64 11.02
N TRP A 33 32.88 -19.44 11.55
CA TRP A 33 33.88 -18.36 11.47
C TRP A 33 34.70 -18.38 12.75
N ARG A 34 35.90 -18.97 12.65
CA ARG A 34 37.00 -18.77 13.59
C ARG A 34 37.73 -17.48 13.18
N VAL A 35 37.61 -16.41 13.96
CA VAL A 35 38.62 -15.34 13.97
C VAL A 35 38.93 -14.95 15.41
N ALA A 36 40.12 -15.37 15.82
CA ALA A 36 41.06 -14.83 16.80
C ALA A 36 40.52 -14.06 18.03
N LEU A 37 40.58 -14.76 19.18
CA LEU A 37 40.85 -14.19 20.49
C LEU A 37 42.23 -13.49 20.48
N LEU A 38 42.27 -12.19 20.72
CA LEU A 38 43.47 -11.49 21.17
C LEU A 38 43.21 -10.95 22.58
N ALA A 39 43.75 -11.69 23.55
CA ALA A 39 43.88 -11.26 24.92
C ALA A 39 44.87 -10.09 24.99
N SER A 40 44.45 -8.99 25.61
CA SER A 40 45.36 -7.94 26.06
C SER A 40 44.91 -7.49 27.45
N LEU A 41 45.56 -8.11 28.44
CA LEU A 41 45.70 -7.65 29.82
C LEU A 41 46.47 -6.33 29.83
N LEU A 42 46.05 -5.34 30.64
CA LEU A 42 46.84 -4.24 31.22
C LEU A 42 45.93 -3.34 32.10
N PRO A 43 46.45 -2.55 33.06
CA PRO A 43 46.35 -2.83 34.49
C PRO A 43 45.41 -1.90 35.27
N LEU A 44 45.11 -2.33 36.50
CA LEU A 44 44.50 -1.58 37.59
C LEU A 44 45.29 -0.29 37.90
N ALA A 45 44.69 0.87 37.63
CA ALA A 45 45.13 2.14 38.20
C ALA A 45 44.09 2.62 39.22
N ALA A 46 44.46 2.53 40.50
CA ALA A 46 43.75 3.13 41.61
C ALA A 46 43.79 4.66 41.49
N CYS A 47 42.62 5.30 41.40
CA CYS A 47 42.49 6.74 41.53
C CYS A 47 41.68 7.10 42.78
N LYS A 48 42.32 7.98 43.54
CA LYS A 48 41.94 8.65 44.78
C LYS A 48 40.61 9.41 44.61
N PRO A 49 39.70 9.45 45.61
CA PRO A 49 38.59 10.38 45.60
C PRO A 49 39.10 11.78 45.96
N GLU A 50 39.00 12.71 45.00
CA GLU A 50 39.17 14.14 45.22
C GLU A 50 37.82 14.75 45.57
N THR A 51 37.73 15.29 46.79
CA THR A 51 36.56 15.98 47.32
C THR A 51 36.42 17.34 46.65
N ALA A 52 35.51 17.44 45.68
CA ALA A 52 35.09 18.72 45.09
C ALA A 52 33.90 19.32 45.88
N PRO A 53 33.79 20.66 45.96
CA PRO A 53 32.83 21.34 46.82
C PRO A 53 31.40 21.26 46.27
N ALA A 54 30.46 21.09 47.20
CA ALA A 54 29.03 21.05 46.95
C ALA A 54 28.55 22.35 46.28
N THR A 55 28.24 22.27 44.99
CA THR A 55 27.44 23.28 44.30
C THR A 55 25.98 22.89 44.49
N GLN A 56 25.20 23.73 45.17
CA GLN A 56 23.77 23.53 45.38
C GLN A 56 23.04 23.60 44.04
N ASN A 57 22.74 22.43 43.45
CA ASN A 57 21.77 22.33 42.37
C ASN A 57 20.39 22.62 42.95
N ALA A 58 19.89 23.82 42.69
CA ALA A 58 18.47 24.12 42.82
C ALA A 58 17.68 23.13 41.95
N ALA A 59 16.72 22.45 42.56
CA ALA A 59 15.83 21.52 41.88
C ALA A 59 15.16 22.24 40.69
N PRO A 60 15.20 21.70 39.47
CA PRO A 60 14.38 22.23 38.39
C PRO A 60 12.92 22.09 38.79
N ALA A 61 12.23 23.23 38.88
CA ALA A 61 10.77 23.26 39.01
C ALA A 61 10.19 22.39 37.89
N ALA A 62 9.49 21.33 38.28
CA ALA A 62 8.75 20.47 37.37
C ALA A 62 7.75 21.34 36.61
N SER A 63 8.10 21.68 35.37
CA SER A 63 7.18 22.27 34.42
C SER A 63 6.09 21.23 34.18
N LEU A 64 4.90 21.47 34.72
CA LEU A 64 3.71 20.69 34.43
C LEU A 64 3.48 20.79 32.92
N ALA A 65 3.74 19.70 32.21
CA ALA A 65 3.43 19.61 30.79
C ALA A 65 1.95 19.99 30.61
N PRO A 66 1.62 20.88 29.66
CA PRO A 66 0.22 21.24 29.40
C PRO A 66 -0.55 19.96 29.07
N ALA A 67 -1.65 19.75 29.80
CA ALA A 67 -2.54 18.63 29.60
C ALA A 67 -2.97 18.58 28.12
N THR A 68 -2.65 17.48 27.44
CA THR A 68 -3.09 17.22 26.07
C THR A 68 -4.62 17.34 26.04
N PRO A 69 -5.20 18.20 25.18
CA PRO A 69 -6.64 18.29 25.03
C PRO A 69 -7.21 16.90 24.67
N PRO A 70 -8.39 16.52 25.18
CA PRO A 70 -9.02 15.26 24.80
C PRO A 70 -9.18 15.19 23.28
N ALA A 71 -8.70 14.11 22.68
CA ALA A 71 -8.86 13.85 21.24
C ALA A 71 -10.35 13.94 20.89
N GLN A 72 -10.70 14.87 20.02
CA GLN A 72 -12.08 14.98 19.53
C GLN A 72 -12.44 13.69 18.79
N ALA A 73 -13.57 13.09 19.15
CA ALA A 73 -14.06 11.89 18.48
C ALA A 73 -14.37 12.22 17.02
N VAL A 74 -13.71 11.53 16.10
CA VAL A 74 -13.99 11.63 14.67
C VAL A 74 -15.40 11.07 14.42
N PRO A 75 -16.32 11.83 13.80
CA PRO A 75 -17.68 11.35 13.53
C PRO A 75 -17.64 10.18 12.55
N ALA A 76 -18.55 9.21 12.74
CA ALA A 76 -18.66 8.07 11.84
C ALA A 76 -19.04 8.53 10.41
N PRO A 77 -18.56 7.85 9.36
CA PRO A 77 -18.87 8.22 7.99
C PRO A 77 -20.37 8.06 7.67
N ALA A 78 -20.95 9.04 6.98
CA ALA A 78 -22.39 9.05 6.65
C ALA A 78 -22.83 7.85 5.81
N VAL A 79 -21.95 7.32 4.95
CA VAL A 79 -22.20 6.16 4.09
C VAL A 79 -22.56 4.89 4.89
N LEU A 80 -22.16 4.79 6.16
CA LEU A 80 -22.54 3.64 6.99
C LEU A 80 -24.06 3.47 7.13
N SER A 81 -24.82 4.56 7.02
CA SER A 81 -26.28 4.54 7.09
C SER A 81 -26.95 3.93 5.85
N THR A 82 -26.22 3.81 4.73
CA THR A 82 -26.74 3.22 3.49
C THR A 82 -26.46 1.73 3.39
N LEU A 83 -25.54 1.20 4.20
CA LEU A 83 -25.12 -0.20 4.19
C LEU A 83 -26.11 -1.09 4.94
N LYS A 84 -26.36 -2.28 4.41
CA LYS A 84 -27.26 -3.29 5.01
C LYS A 84 -26.66 -4.68 4.89
N ALA A 85 -26.79 -5.47 5.94
CA ALA A 85 -26.45 -6.89 5.87
C ALA A 85 -27.25 -7.57 4.76
N GLY A 86 -26.61 -8.48 4.02
CA GLY A 86 -27.17 -9.18 2.87
C GLY A 86 -26.95 -8.51 1.51
N MET A 87 -26.44 -7.27 1.46
CA MET A 87 -26.02 -6.67 0.17
C MET A 87 -24.91 -7.50 -0.47
N SER A 88 -25.02 -7.79 -1.76
CA SER A 88 -23.97 -8.48 -2.52
C SER A 88 -22.71 -7.62 -2.66
N HIS A 89 -21.57 -8.24 -2.90
CA HIS A 89 -20.30 -7.53 -3.14
C HIS A 89 -20.40 -6.51 -4.28
N ASP A 90 -21.07 -6.86 -5.38
CA ASP A 90 -21.28 -5.95 -6.52
C ASP A 90 -22.14 -4.73 -6.15
N GLU A 91 -23.25 -4.94 -5.42
CA GLU A 91 -24.11 -3.84 -4.95
C GLU A 91 -23.35 -2.92 -3.98
N LEU A 92 -22.50 -3.48 -3.12
CA LEU A 92 -21.65 -2.71 -2.21
C LEU A 92 -20.64 -1.88 -2.98
N GLN A 93 -19.91 -2.49 -3.92
CA GLN A 93 -18.92 -1.78 -4.73
C GLN A 93 -19.59 -0.63 -5.48
N ALA A 94 -20.71 -0.87 -6.17
CA ALA A 94 -21.44 0.17 -6.90
C ALA A 94 -21.88 1.32 -5.98
N THR A 95 -22.41 1.00 -4.80
CA THR A 95 -22.88 2.00 -3.81
C THR A 95 -21.71 2.83 -3.26
N LEU A 96 -20.63 2.16 -2.87
CA LEU A 96 -19.49 2.78 -2.21
C LEU A 96 -18.66 3.62 -3.19
N VAL A 97 -18.41 3.12 -4.39
CA VAL A 97 -17.69 3.85 -5.44
C VAL A 97 -18.48 5.09 -5.89
N ALA A 98 -19.81 5.01 -5.97
CA ALA A 98 -20.65 6.17 -6.27
C ALA A 98 -20.54 7.28 -5.21
N ASP A 99 -20.29 6.93 -3.93
CA ASP A 99 -19.97 7.89 -2.87
C ASP A 99 -18.46 8.23 -2.81
N GLY A 100 -17.63 7.72 -3.71
CA GLY A 100 -16.20 8.01 -3.77
C GLY A 100 -15.35 7.23 -2.75
N TRP A 101 -15.86 6.11 -2.22
CA TRP A 101 -15.07 5.14 -1.49
C TRP A 101 -14.43 4.18 -2.48
N LEU A 102 -13.12 4.03 -2.39
CA LEU A 102 -12.32 3.19 -3.27
C LEU A 102 -11.66 2.07 -2.46
N PRO A 103 -11.37 0.91 -3.08
CA PRO A 103 -10.56 -0.14 -2.49
C PRO A 103 -9.27 0.42 -1.85
N LEU A 104 -8.99 0.05 -0.60
CA LEU A 104 -7.73 0.37 0.05
C LEU A 104 -6.74 -0.78 -0.15
N GLU A 105 -5.72 -0.56 -0.97
CA GLU A 105 -4.73 -1.56 -1.31
C GLU A 105 -3.74 -1.79 -0.16
N ASP A 106 -3.78 -2.99 0.43
CA ASP A 106 -2.76 -3.50 1.34
C ASP A 106 -2.36 -4.94 1.00
N ARG A 107 -1.74 -5.09 -0.18
CA ARG A 107 -1.27 -6.40 -0.66
C ARG A 107 -0.35 -7.10 0.34
N GLN A 108 0.51 -6.35 1.03
CA GLN A 108 1.45 -6.92 2.00
C GLN A 108 0.70 -7.51 3.20
N ALA A 109 -0.26 -6.79 3.78
CA ALA A 109 -1.08 -7.31 4.87
C ALA A 109 -1.95 -8.49 4.41
N CYS A 110 -2.53 -8.42 3.21
CA CYS A 110 -3.32 -9.49 2.63
C CYS A 110 -2.50 -10.79 2.51
N VAL A 111 -1.32 -10.73 1.88
CA VAL A 111 -0.44 -11.90 1.74
C VAL A 111 0.05 -12.39 3.10
N ALA A 112 0.35 -11.50 4.04
CA ALA A 112 0.74 -11.89 5.40
C ALA A 112 -0.40 -12.62 6.15
N SER A 113 -1.66 -12.27 5.88
CA SER A 113 -2.83 -12.90 6.51
C SER A 113 -3.23 -14.21 5.85
N LEU A 114 -3.15 -14.30 4.52
CA LEU A 114 -3.69 -15.43 3.74
C LEU A 114 -2.62 -16.43 3.29
N GLY A 115 -1.34 -16.03 3.35
CA GLY A 115 -0.21 -16.78 2.84
C GLY A 115 0.01 -16.62 1.33
N ASP A 116 1.18 -17.06 0.86
CA ASP A 116 1.62 -16.89 -0.54
C ASP A 116 0.70 -17.61 -1.54
N ALA A 117 0.03 -18.69 -1.12
CA ALA A 117 -0.93 -19.42 -1.95
C ALA A 117 -2.13 -18.55 -2.40
N MET A 118 -2.38 -17.42 -1.71
CA MET A 118 -3.47 -16.48 -2.00
C MET A 118 -2.96 -15.17 -2.61
N ALA A 119 -1.70 -15.11 -3.06
CA ALA A 119 -1.13 -13.91 -3.65
C ALA A 119 -1.89 -13.42 -4.91
N ASN A 120 -2.54 -14.33 -5.65
CA ASN A 120 -3.39 -13.99 -6.79
C ASN A 120 -4.71 -13.35 -6.32
N ALA A 121 -5.39 -13.91 -5.31
CA ALA A 121 -6.58 -13.29 -4.73
C ALA A 121 -6.27 -11.87 -4.21
N CYS A 122 -5.15 -11.67 -3.51
CA CYS A 122 -4.71 -10.35 -3.06
C CYS A 122 -4.34 -9.37 -4.19
N ARG A 123 -4.05 -9.88 -5.40
CA ARG A 123 -3.82 -9.04 -6.59
C ARG A 123 -5.14 -8.64 -7.25
N ASN A 124 -6.06 -9.60 -7.36
CA ASN A 124 -7.31 -9.44 -8.11
C ASN A 124 -8.42 -8.76 -7.29
N LEU A 125 -8.32 -8.80 -5.97
CA LEU A 125 -9.19 -8.09 -5.02
C LEU A 125 -8.37 -7.09 -4.20
N PRO A 126 -8.10 -5.87 -4.71
CA PRO A 126 -7.27 -4.89 -4.02
C PRO A 126 -7.80 -4.47 -2.66
N GLU A 127 -9.12 -4.55 -2.44
CA GLU A 127 -9.75 -4.30 -1.15
C GLU A 127 -9.56 -5.43 -0.13
N LEU A 128 -9.13 -6.62 -0.54
CA LEU A 128 -9.04 -7.79 0.34
C LEU A 128 -7.95 -7.61 1.40
N HIS A 129 -8.34 -7.76 2.65
CA HIS A 129 -7.44 -7.60 3.79
C HIS A 129 -7.11 -8.92 4.48
N SER A 130 -8.13 -9.72 4.80
CA SER A 130 -7.96 -11.00 5.50
C SER A 130 -9.17 -11.91 5.25
N CYS A 131 -9.04 -13.20 5.55
CA CYS A 131 -10.15 -14.15 5.54
C CYS A 131 -10.03 -15.11 6.72
N ASP A 132 -11.17 -15.43 7.33
CA ASP A 132 -11.32 -16.38 8.42
C ASP A 132 -11.99 -17.65 7.87
N ALA A 133 -11.16 -18.64 7.52
CA ALA A 133 -11.64 -19.93 7.01
C ALA A 133 -12.56 -20.67 8.00
N GLY A 134 -12.47 -20.38 9.31
CA GLY A 134 -13.34 -20.97 10.33
C GLY A 134 -14.74 -20.37 10.37
N LYS A 135 -14.92 -19.16 9.82
CA LYS A 135 -16.21 -18.45 9.75
C LYS A 135 -16.77 -18.33 8.34
N SER A 136 -15.97 -18.66 7.32
CA SER A 136 -16.30 -18.41 5.91
C SER A 136 -16.66 -16.93 5.70
N THR A 137 -15.86 -16.05 6.31
CA THR A 137 -15.92 -14.61 6.05
C THR A 137 -14.56 -14.01 5.69
N CYS A 138 -14.57 -13.04 4.78
CA CYS A 138 -13.42 -12.21 4.41
C CYS A 138 -13.66 -10.75 4.80
N GLN A 139 -12.60 -10.09 5.22
CA GLN A 139 -12.58 -8.65 5.50
C GLN A 139 -12.01 -7.91 4.30
N ILE A 140 -12.74 -6.89 3.87
CA ILE A 140 -12.27 -5.93 2.86
C ILE A 140 -12.21 -4.53 3.45
N GLN A 141 -11.34 -3.69 2.89
CA GLN A 141 -11.18 -2.31 3.29
C GLN A 141 -11.37 -1.34 2.13
N LEU A 142 -12.14 -0.29 2.40
CA LEU A 142 -12.30 0.84 1.49
C LEU A 142 -11.97 2.13 2.22
N ALA A 143 -11.42 3.09 1.50
CA ALA A 143 -11.13 4.41 2.03
C ALA A 143 -11.66 5.50 1.09
N LYS A 144 -11.68 6.74 1.57
CA LYS A 144 -12.09 7.90 0.78
C LYS A 144 -11.04 9.00 0.92
N PRO A 145 -10.60 9.64 -0.18
CA PRO A 145 -9.60 10.71 -0.10
C PRO A 145 -10.00 11.80 0.89
N GLY A 146 -9.07 12.18 1.77
CA GLY A 146 -9.29 13.22 2.78
C GLY A 146 -10.11 12.78 4.01
N GLN A 147 -10.62 11.54 4.05
CA GLN A 147 -11.22 10.98 5.27
C GLN A 147 -10.14 10.34 6.15
N PRO A 148 -10.20 10.49 7.48
CA PRO A 148 -9.25 9.88 8.42
C PRO A 148 -9.59 8.41 8.77
N GLN A 149 -10.66 7.87 8.19
CA GLN A 149 -11.17 6.53 8.50
C GLN A 149 -11.30 5.69 7.22
N ALA A 150 -11.06 4.39 7.37
CA ALA A 150 -11.45 3.37 6.40
C ALA A 150 -12.75 2.70 6.84
N LEU A 151 -13.50 2.19 5.87
CA LEU A 151 -14.53 1.20 6.11
C LEU A 151 -13.89 -0.17 6.15
N ASN A 152 -14.20 -0.92 7.18
CA ASN A 152 -13.89 -2.34 7.27
C ASN A 152 -15.21 -3.09 7.12
N LEU A 153 -15.30 -3.92 6.07
CA LEU A 153 -16.50 -4.67 5.72
C LEU A 153 -16.18 -6.16 5.82
N GLU A 154 -17.05 -6.92 6.46
CA GLU A 154 -16.96 -8.37 6.54
C GLU A 154 -18.01 -8.98 5.60
N LEU A 155 -17.58 -9.77 4.63
CA LEU A 155 -18.44 -10.44 3.67
C LEU A 155 -18.34 -11.95 3.87
N SER A 156 -19.44 -12.67 3.66
CA SER A 156 -19.38 -14.13 3.51
C SER A 156 -18.49 -14.48 2.31
N ASP A 157 -17.80 -15.60 2.35
CA ASP A 157 -16.94 -16.01 1.23
C ASP A 157 -17.07 -17.50 0.90
N THR A 158 -16.60 -17.84 -0.30
CA THR A 158 -16.24 -19.20 -0.66
C THR A 158 -14.78 -19.23 -1.13
N GLN A 159 -13.93 -19.93 -0.40
CA GLN A 159 -12.50 -20.06 -0.73
C GLN A 159 -12.23 -21.31 -1.55
N SER A 160 -11.38 -21.17 -2.54
CA SER A 160 -10.73 -22.28 -3.24
C SER A 160 -9.23 -22.01 -3.35
N PRO A 161 -8.38 -23.02 -3.61
CA PRO A 161 -6.94 -22.78 -3.74
C PRO A 161 -6.62 -21.70 -4.77
N GLY A 162 -6.09 -20.56 -4.32
CA GLY A 162 -5.70 -19.43 -5.16
C GLY A 162 -6.81 -18.43 -5.49
N ALA A 163 -8.05 -18.65 -5.06
CA ALA A 163 -9.17 -17.77 -5.37
C ALA A 163 -10.13 -17.59 -4.17
N VAL A 164 -10.63 -16.36 -4.05
CA VAL A 164 -11.63 -15.96 -3.05
C VAL A 164 -12.80 -15.36 -3.81
N GLN A 165 -14.00 -15.89 -3.57
CA GLN A 165 -15.22 -15.28 -4.09
C GLN A 165 -15.99 -14.64 -2.93
N LEU A 166 -16.16 -13.33 -3.02
CA LEU A 166 -16.86 -12.53 -2.02
C LEU A 166 -18.37 -12.60 -2.26
N GLY A 167 -19.12 -12.89 -1.20
CA GLY A 167 -20.57 -13.03 -1.20
C GLY A 167 -21.26 -11.75 -0.69
N THR A 168 -22.04 -11.90 0.38
CA THR A 168 -22.86 -10.81 0.93
C THR A 168 -22.27 -10.18 2.19
N LEU A 169 -22.56 -8.90 2.42
CA LEU A 169 -22.20 -8.16 3.62
C LEU A 169 -22.79 -8.81 4.88
N VAL A 170 -21.92 -9.13 5.84
CA VAL A 170 -22.27 -9.68 7.15
C VAL A 170 -22.21 -8.59 8.21
N ALA A 171 -21.11 -7.83 8.25
CA ALA A 171 -20.88 -6.78 9.23
C ALA A 171 -20.04 -5.65 8.64
N PHE A 172 -20.10 -4.47 9.26
CA PHE A 172 -19.30 -3.33 8.84
C PHE A 172 -19.06 -2.36 9.99
N ASN A 173 -17.92 -1.68 9.94
CA ASN A 173 -17.58 -0.60 10.86
C ASN A 173 -16.62 0.38 10.20
N ALA A 174 -16.52 1.59 10.76
CA ALA A 174 -15.42 2.50 10.45
C ALA A 174 -14.26 2.23 11.41
N VAL A 175 -13.06 2.17 10.85
CA VAL A 175 -11.80 2.06 11.61
C VAL A 175 -10.93 3.26 11.27
N PRO A 176 -10.13 3.77 12.22
CA PRO A 176 -9.07 4.73 11.89
C PRO A 176 -8.19 4.16 10.77
N LEU A 177 -7.79 5.00 9.82
CA LEU A 177 -6.75 4.58 8.89
C LEU A 177 -5.49 4.24 9.69
N PRO A 178 -4.80 3.12 9.39
CA PRO A 178 -3.62 2.70 10.14
C PRO A 178 -2.57 3.83 10.16
N ASP A 179 -1.79 3.90 11.24
CA ASP A 179 -0.87 5.01 11.57
C ASP A 179 0.15 5.37 10.47
N ALA A 180 0.31 4.54 9.43
CA ALA A 180 1.03 4.90 8.20
C ALA A 180 0.38 6.06 7.39
N VAL A 181 -0.85 6.45 7.75
CA VAL A 181 -1.61 7.58 7.19
C VAL A 181 -1.72 8.74 8.20
N ALA A 182 -1.18 8.57 9.42
CA ALA A 182 -1.07 9.67 10.38
C ALA A 182 -0.21 10.75 9.74
N ALA A 183 -0.81 11.92 9.50
CA ALA A 183 -0.17 13.05 8.88
C ALA A 183 1.17 13.30 9.58
N ALA A 184 2.27 12.89 8.95
CA ALA A 184 3.59 13.33 9.36
C ALA A 184 3.53 14.86 9.46
N ALA A 185 4.19 15.43 10.47
CA ALA A 185 4.22 16.87 10.66
C ALA A 185 4.43 17.56 9.31
N PRO A 186 3.60 18.55 8.95
CA PRO A 186 3.56 19.08 7.60
C PRO A 186 4.97 19.49 7.19
N ALA A 187 5.53 18.76 6.22
CA ALA A 187 6.84 19.13 5.71
C ALA A 187 6.74 20.54 5.12
N ALA A 188 7.79 21.33 5.34
CA ALA A 188 7.87 22.65 4.74
C ALA A 188 7.64 22.53 3.23
N CYS A 189 6.78 23.39 2.70
CA CYS A 189 6.48 23.37 1.28
C CYS A 189 7.75 23.73 0.49
N PRO A 190 8.21 22.89 -0.46
CA PRO A 190 9.46 23.15 -1.15
C PRO A 190 9.34 24.33 -2.12
N ALA A 191 8.15 24.55 -2.69
CA ALA A 191 7.83 25.71 -3.51
C ALA A 191 6.31 25.87 -3.68
N THR A 192 5.87 27.11 -3.92
CA THR A 192 4.47 27.46 -4.20
C THR A 192 4.16 27.52 -5.71
N ASP A 193 5.17 27.79 -6.53
CA ASP A 193 5.12 27.62 -7.99
C ASP A 193 5.16 26.13 -8.34
N PHE A 194 4.34 25.71 -9.30
CA PHE A 194 4.20 24.29 -9.62
C PHE A 194 5.47 23.70 -10.25
N ASN A 195 6.14 24.42 -11.15
CA ASN A 195 7.33 23.91 -11.82
C ASN A 195 8.48 23.75 -10.83
N ALA A 196 8.71 24.76 -9.98
CA ALA A 196 9.69 24.68 -8.90
C ALA A 196 9.35 23.55 -7.91
N PHE A 197 8.07 23.36 -7.59
CA PHE A 197 7.62 22.26 -6.74
C PHE A 197 7.92 20.91 -7.38
N LEU A 198 7.57 20.73 -8.66
CA LEU A 198 7.76 19.47 -9.37
C LEU A 198 9.24 19.09 -9.46
N GLN A 199 10.11 20.06 -9.72
CA GLN A 199 11.56 19.85 -9.71
C GLN A 199 12.06 19.40 -8.33
N ALA A 200 11.63 20.07 -7.26
CA ALA A 200 12.00 19.70 -5.90
C ALA A 200 11.44 18.32 -5.50
N PHE A 201 10.20 18.02 -5.87
CA PHE A 201 9.55 16.74 -5.63
C PHE A 201 10.26 15.60 -6.37
N ALA A 202 10.61 15.78 -7.63
CA ALA A 202 11.31 14.78 -8.44
C ALA A 202 12.78 14.59 -8.04
N ALA A 203 13.43 15.59 -7.43
CA ALA A 203 14.78 15.48 -6.88
C ALA A 203 14.81 14.86 -5.46
N ALA A 204 13.66 14.71 -4.80
CA ALA A 204 13.59 14.35 -3.39
C ALA A 204 13.67 12.84 -3.13
N SER A 205 14.13 12.50 -1.92
CA SER A 205 14.11 11.11 -1.44
C SER A 205 12.67 10.57 -1.31
N PRO A 206 12.45 9.24 -1.31
CA PRO A 206 11.12 8.66 -1.12
C PRO A 206 10.40 9.16 0.14
N ALA A 207 11.12 9.34 1.25
CA ALA A 207 10.55 9.86 2.49
C ALA A 207 10.06 11.31 2.38
N GLN A 208 10.82 12.17 1.69
CA GLN A 208 10.42 13.55 1.43
C GLN A 208 9.23 13.62 0.47
N ARG A 209 9.23 12.82 -0.60
CA ARG A 209 8.08 12.73 -1.52
C ARG A 209 6.81 12.30 -0.80
N ALA A 210 6.90 11.31 0.09
CA ALA A 210 5.77 10.91 0.93
C ALA A 210 5.27 12.09 1.80
N ALA A 211 6.16 12.90 2.38
CA ALA A 211 5.74 14.05 3.17
C ALA A 211 5.05 15.18 2.36
N TRP A 212 5.26 15.22 1.05
CA TRP A 212 4.61 16.15 0.11
C TRP A 212 3.49 15.49 -0.72
N SER A 213 3.03 14.32 -0.29
CA SER A 213 1.94 13.59 -0.92
C SER A 213 0.65 13.68 -0.11
N ALA A 214 -0.47 13.31 -0.72
CA ALA A 214 -1.68 12.98 0.02
C ALA A 214 -1.45 11.66 0.77
N PRO A 215 -1.94 11.51 2.02
CA PRO A 215 -1.74 10.29 2.80
C PRO A 215 -2.20 9.01 2.11
N LEU A 216 -3.28 9.11 1.33
CA LEU A 216 -3.74 8.09 0.39
C LEU A 216 -3.65 8.63 -1.03
N LEU A 217 -3.02 7.86 -1.90
CA LEU A 217 -2.83 8.17 -3.32
C LEU A 217 -3.83 7.38 -4.14
N GLN A 218 -4.56 8.06 -5.03
CA GLN A 218 -5.49 7.41 -5.96
C GLN A 218 -4.72 6.90 -7.18
N VAL A 219 -4.78 5.60 -7.43
CA VAL A 219 -3.99 4.96 -8.49
C VAL A 219 -4.87 4.01 -9.28
N THR A 220 -4.61 3.88 -10.58
CA THR A 220 -5.21 2.84 -11.42
C THR A 220 -4.37 1.58 -11.39
N ARG A 221 -5.02 0.44 -11.17
CA ARG A 221 -4.45 -0.90 -11.22
C ARG A 221 -5.16 -1.69 -12.29
N VAL A 222 -4.40 -2.42 -13.09
CA VAL A 222 -4.95 -3.51 -13.88
C VAL A 222 -5.18 -4.69 -12.95
N VAL A 223 -6.43 -5.16 -12.89
CA VAL A 223 -6.76 -6.43 -12.24
C VAL A 223 -7.14 -7.44 -13.32
N GLU A 224 -6.71 -8.68 -13.13
CA GLU A 224 -7.14 -9.80 -13.96
C GLU A 224 -8.47 -10.32 -13.38
N ASP A 225 -9.53 -10.31 -14.18
CA ASP A 225 -10.77 -11.00 -13.83
C ASP A 225 -10.73 -12.48 -14.20
N GLU A 226 -11.79 -13.23 -13.83
CA GLU A 226 -11.90 -14.66 -14.09
C GLU A 226 -11.93 -15.01 -15.60
N GLU A 227 -12.26 -14.04 -16.46
CA GLU A 227 -12.29 -14.20 -17.92
C GLU A 227 -10.94 -13.86 -18.58
N SER A 228 -9.92 -13.52 -17.78
CA SER A 228 -8.60 -13.05 -18.21
C SER A 228 -8.62 -11.69 -18.91
N ASP A 229 -9.68 -10.91 -18.71
CA ASP A 229 -9.74 -9.55 -19.20
C ASP A 229 -9.08 -8.60 -18.19
N GLU A 230 -8.13 -7.83 -18.69
CA GLU A 230 -7.41 -6.82 -17.93
C GLU A 230 -8.30 -5.58 -17.76
N SER A 231 -8.85 -5.41 -16.56
CA SER A 231 -9.76 -4.29 -16.26
C SER A 231 -9.08 -3.26 -15.36
N PRO A 232 -8.97 -1.98 -15.77
CA PRO A 232 -8.45 -0.94 -14.89
C PRO A 232 -9.43 -0.66 -13.74
N ARG A 233 -8.94 -0.71 -12.51
CA ARG A 233 -9.67 -0.32 -11.29
C ARG A 233 -8.92 0.77 -10.55
N GLN A 234 -9.67 1.75 -10.05
CA GLN A 234 -9.11 2.77 -9.17
C GLN A 234 -9.04 2.24 -7.74
N VAL A 235 -7.87 2.43 -7.11
CA VAL A 235 -7.59 2.03 -5.74
C VAL A 235 -6.93 3.19 -4.99
N LEU A 236 -6.92 3.10 -3.66
CA LEU A 236 -6.15 3.98 -2.80
C LEU A 236 -4.96 3.23 -2.24
N VAL A 237 -3.77 3.83 -2.36
CA VAL A 237 -2.51 3.28 -1.86
C VAL A 237 -1.97 4.21 -0.78
N PRO A 238 -1.60 3.70 0.41
CA PRO A 238 -0.88 4.51 1.39
C PRO A 238 0.40 5.10 0.79
N GLN A 239 0.63 6.39 0.96
CA GLN A 239 1.76 7.10 0.33
C GLN A 239 3.13 6.44 0.59
N ALA A 240 3.32 5.89 1.78
CA ALA A 240 4.57 5.24 2.18
C ALA A 240 4.85 3.93 1.40
N ARG A 241 3.84 3.35 0.75
CA ARG A 241 3.93 2.12 -0.04
C ARG A 241 3.92 2.37 -1.54
N TYR A 242 3.69 3.61 -1.98
CA TYR A 242 3.65 3.93 -3.39
C TYR A 242 5.05 4.05 -3.98
N SER A 243 5.36 3.19 -4.94
CA SER A 243 6.64 3.18 -5.68
C SER A 243 6.50 3.59 -7.15
N GLY A 244 5.28 3.86 -7.64
CA GLY A 244 5.01 4.11 -9.06
C GLY A 244 5.37 5.51 -9.57
N PHE A 245 6.16 6.30 -8.84
CA PHE A 245 6.58 7.63 -9.29
C PHE A 245 7.91 7.53 -10.08
N ALA A 246 7.80 7.54 -11.40
CA ALA A 246 8.91 7.30 -12.34
C ALA A 246 9.60 8.59 -12.83
N LEU A 247 9.43 9.74 -12.17
CA LEU A 247 10.07 11.00 -12.55
C LEU A 247 11.18 11.39 -11.57
N GLY A 248 12.39 11.55 -12.08
CA GLY A 248 13.54 12.10 -11.36
C GLY A 248 13.90 13.51 -11.86
N TYR A 249 14.61 14.28 -11.04
CA TYR A 249 15.21 15.55 -11.46
C TYR A 249 16.65 15.66 -10.97
N ALA A 250 17.60 15.74 -11.90
CA ALA A 250 19.03 15.86 -11.64
C ALA A 250 19.72 16.58 -12.80
N ASP A 251 20.84 17.25 -12.51
CA ASP A 251 21.62 18.01 -13.50
C ASP A 251 20.79 19.03 -14.31
N GLY A 252 19.80 19.64 -13.65
CA GLY A 252 18.91 20.64 -14.23
C GLY A 252 17.91 20.09 -15.25
N LYS A 253 17.67 18.77 -15.27
CA LYS A 253 16.78 18.12 -16.23
C LYS A 253 15.91 17.07 -15.55
N PHE A 254 14.72 16.87 -16.08
CA PHE A 254 13.89 15.72 -15.74
C PHE A 254 14.43 14.45 -16.39
N GLN A 255 14.29 13.34 -15.68
CA GLN A 255 14.79 12.03 -16.07
C GLN A 255 13.72 10.97 -15.79
N LEU A 256 13.56 10.00 -16.67
CA LEU A 256 12.74 8.83 -16.38
C LEU A 256 13.52 7.92 -15.44
N VAL A 257 12.89 7.43 -14.37
CA VAL A 257 13.49 6.46 -13.44
C VAL A 257 12.64 5.21 -13.36
N ASP A 258 13.29 4.04 -13.32
CA ASP A 258 12.58 2.77 -13.13
C ASP A 258 12.23 2.54 -11.64
N SER A 259 11.58 1.41 -11.35
CA SER A 259 11.21 1.02 -9.98
C SER A 259 12.42 0.80 -9.05
N ALA A 260 13.62 0.59 -9.59
CA ALA A 260 14.87 0.51 -8.83
C ALA A 260 15.53 1.89 -8.63
N GLY A 261 14.96 2.95 -9.21
CA GLY A 261 15.52 4.31 -9.19
C GLY A 261 16.65 4.52 -10.20
N THR A 262 16.80 3.62 -11.17
CA THR A 262 17.82 3.74 -12.22
C THR A 262 17.34 4.74 -13.27
N ASN A 263 18.21 5.68 -13.61
CA ASN A 263 17.97 6.65 -14.67
C ASN A 263 17.90 5.96 -16.05
N GLN A 264 16.78 6.14 -16.74
CA GLN A 264 16.48 5.60 -18.07
C GLN A 264 16.69 6.64 -19.20
N GLY A 265 17.04 7.87 -18.85
CA GLY A 265 17.33 8.95 -19.78
C GLY A 265 16.59 10.25 -19.46
N PRO A 266 16.99 11.37 -20.10
CA PRO A 266 16.30 12.64 -19.96
C PRO A 266 14.90 12.56 -20.57
N ILE A 267 13.96 13.28 -19.96
CA ILE A 267 12.60 13.40 -20.47
C ILE A 267 12.10 14.84 -20.28
N GLU A 268 11.24 15.31 -21.18
CA GLU A 268 10.52 16.56 -21.03
C GLU A 268 9.07 16.25 -20.66
N PRO A 269 8.67 16.38 -19.38
CA PRO A 269 7.30 16.10 -18.99
C PRO A 269 6.36 17.15 -19.57
N VAL A 270 5.20 16.70 -20.04
CA VAL A 270 4.10 17.57 -20.47
C VAL A 270 3.25 17.90 -19.25
N ILE A 271 3.17 19.19 -18.93
CA ILE A 271 2.40 19.71 -17.79
C ILE A 271 1.11 20.35 -18.32
N ALA A 272 -0.03 19.84 -17.86
CA ALA A 272 -1.35 20.34 -18.20
C ALA A 272 -2.09 20.84 -16.95
N THR A 273 -2.75 21.99 -17.05
CA THR A 273 -3.61 22.53 -15.99
C THR A 273 -4.98 21.84 -16.05
N GLN A 274 -5.40 21.22 -14.94
CA GLN A 274 -6.69 20.53 -14.79
C GLN A 274 -7.72 21.35 -13.98
N GLY A 275 -7.37 22.60 -13.64
CA GLY A 275 -8.18 23.52 -12.85
C GLY A 275 -7.31 24.57 -12.16
N SER A 276 -7.90 25.45 -11.34
CA SER A 276 -7.15 26.48 -10.60
C SER A 276 -6.11 25.90 -9.65
N ASP A 277 -6.40 24.71 -9.11
CA ASP A 277 -5.63 24.08 -8.04
C ASP A 277 -5.20 22.66 -8.40
N ALA A 278 -5.20 22.30 -9.69
CA ALA A 278 -4.86 20.96 -10.14
C ALA A 278 -3.95 20.98 -11.37
N MET A 279 -2.91 20.16 -11.32
CA MET A 279 -1.93 19.99 -12.40
C MET A 279 -1.75 18.51 -12.71
N GLN A 280 -1.62 18.19 -13.98
CA GLN A 280 -1.30 16.87 -14.49
C GLN A 280 0.07 16.89 -15.14
N VAL A 281 0.86 15.88 -14.84
CA VAL A 281 2.19 15.65 -15.44
C VAL A 281 2.12 14.35 -16.22
N SER A 282 2.56 14.37 -17.47
CA SER A 282 2.50 13.24 -18.40
C SER A 282 3.76 13.15 -19.26
N PHE A 283 3.90 12.05 -19.99
CA PHE A 283 5.07 11.78 -20.82
C PHE A 283 4.67 11.61 -22.29
N PRO A 284 5.38 12.24 -23.23
CA PRO A 284 4.98 12.27 -24.63
C PRO A 284 5.20 10.94 -25.39
N GLU A 285 5.97 9.98 -24.88
CA GLU A 285 6.47 8.83 -25.67
C GLU A 285 6.32 7.44 -25.01
N ASN A 286 5.37 7.22 -24.10
CA ASN A 286 5.18 5.89 -23.50
C ASN A 286 3.75 5.36 -23.70
N VAL A 287 3.63 4.12 -24.20
CA VAL A 287 2.38 3.39 -24.49
C VAL A 287 1.58 3.02 -23.23
N GLU A 288 2.17 3.18 -22.05
CA GLU A 288 1.50 3.01 -20.75
C GLU A 288 1.11 4.35 -20.09
N ALA A 289 0.99 5.43 -20.89
CA ALA A 289 0.43 6.74 -20.55
C ALA A 289 0.31 7.03 -19.04
N ILE A 290 1.46 7.18 -18.36
CA ILE A 290 1.47 7.44 -16.92
C ILE A 290 1.15 8.92 -16.70
N HIS A 291 0.07 9.18 -15.98
CA HIS A 291 -0.36 10.52 -15.62
C HIS A 291 -0.27 10.73 -14.11
N TYR A 292 0.52 11.70 -13.67
CA TYR A 292 0.59 12.10 -12.26
C TYR A 292 -0.30 13.31 -12.01
N LEU A 293 -1.17 13.22 -11.01
CA LEU A 293 -1.99 14.34 -10.57
C LEU A 293 -1.42 14.97 -9.31
N PHE A 294 -1.43 16.30 -9.33
CA PHE A 294 -1.07 17.15 -8.22
C PHE A 294 -2.22 18.10 -7.90
N ARG A 295 -2.46 18.35 -6.63
CA ARG A 295 -3.44 19.32 -6.16
C ARG A 295 -2.81 20.30 -5.19
N LYS A 296 -3.20 21.56 -5.30
CA LYS A 296 -2.81 22.60 -4.34
C LYS A 296 -3.74 22.55 -3.13
N ASP A 297 -3.16 22.41 -1.95
CA ASP A 297 -3.85 22.48 -0.66
C ASP A 297 -3.27 23.65 0.14
N ALA A 298 -4.14 24.59 0.51
CA ALA A 298 -3.79 25.90 1.03
C ALA A 298 -2.74 26.63 0.16
N SER A 299 -1.46 26.52 0.51
CA SER A 299 -0.34 27.17 -0.18
C SER A 299 0.66 26.20 -0.80
N CYS A 300 0.45 24.88 -0.68
CA CYS A 300 1.41 23.89 -1.15
C CYS A 300 0.80 22.90 -2.14
N TRP A 301 1.59 22.51 -3.13
CA TRP A 301 1.24 21.40 -4.00
C TRP A 301 1.43 20.06 -3.28
N ARG A 302 0.58 19.11 -3.60
CA ARG A 302 0.67 17.73 -3.14
C ARG A 302 0.48 16.78 -4.29
N PHE A 303 1.27 15.72 -4.32
CA PHE A 303 1.01 14.59 -5.19
C PHE A 303 -0.21 13.81 -4.67
N ILE A 304 -1.23 13.59 -5.52
CA ILE A 304 -2.48 12.91 -5.13
C ILE A 304 -2.65 11.55 -5.79
N GLY A 305 -1.76 11.17 -6.70
CA GLY A 305 -1.70 9.83 -7.28
C GLY A 305 -1.61 9.80 -8.81
N SER A 306 -1.92 8.64 -9.38
CA SER A 306 -1.86 8.34 -10.82
C SER A 306 -3.15 7.64 -11.28
N PRO A 307 -4.28 8.35 -11.37
CA PRO A 307 -5.61 7.75 -11.54
C PRO A 307 -5.98 7.42 -12.99
N GLU A 308 -5.09 7.64 -13.95
CA GLU A 308 -5.35 7.37 -15.37
C GLU A 308 -4.24 6.46 -15.90
N GLN A 309 -4.65 5.26 -16.33
CA GLN A 309 -4.03 4.54 -17.44
C GLN A 309 -5.07 4.59 -18.54
N THR A 310 -4.84 5.35 -19.61
CA THR A 310 -5.58 5.08 -20.84
C THR A 310 -5.09 3.72 -21.33
N ALA A 311 -5.99 2.74 -21.36
CA ALA A 311 -5.72 1.44 -21.97
C ALA A 311 -5.25 1.65 -23.44
N PRO A 312 -4.36 0.78 -23.96
CA PRO A 312 -3.86 0.86 -25.33
C PRO A 312 -4.95 0.71 -26.41
#